data_AF-A0A7C2I1H0-F1
#
_entry.id   AF-A0A7C2I1H0-F1
#
_cell.length_a   1.000
_cell.length_b   1.000
_cell.length_c   1.000
_cell.angle_alpha   90.00
_cell.angle_beta   90.00
_cell.angle_gamma   90.00
#
_symmetry.space_group_name_H-M   'P 1'
#
loop_
_entity.id
_entity.type
_entity.pdbx_description
1 polymer ?
#
loop_
_entity_poly.entity_id
_entity_poly.type
_entity_poly.pdbx_seq_one_letter_code
_entity_poly.pdbx_strand_id
1 'polypeptide(L)'
;YGRLVRRIRELKLNSFAAYIDFLQSIAGKREFEQFVNALTTNLTFFFREEHHFQILAAHLKTLAGKGEINIWCAASSTGEEPYSIAIAALEALGSGSRIQIQATDLDTSVLEVGRKGIYSADKISRLPAGHAARYFDKLPDGNYQAKAQLREMITFSRLNLVDANWAQRKQFDAIFCRNVMIYFDRDTQLAVLKKFHPLLKAHGLLFVGHSENFYFAADYFTLRGKTVYELARARA
;
A
#
# COMPACT_ATOMS: atom_id res chain seq x y z
N TYR A 1 -10.87 -18.31 -10.07
CA TYR A 1 -11.13 -19.76 -10.23
C TYR A 1 -9.99 -20.63 -9.69
N GLY A 2 -8.77 -20.60 -10.26
CA GLY A 2 -7.70 -21.53 -9.85
C GLY A 2 -7.18 -21.43 -8.41
N ARG A 3 -7.23 -20.24 -7.78
CA ARG A 3 -6.69 -20.02 -6.42
C ARG A 3 -7.52 -20.68 -5.32
N LEU A 4 -8.85 -20.59 -5.40
CA LEU A 4 -9.76 -21.27 -4.46
C LEU A 4 -9.73 -22.79 -4.65
N VAL A 5 -9.57 -23.29 -5.88
CA VAL A 5 -9.44 -24.74 -6.15
C VAL A 5 -8.22 -25.32 -5.43
N ARG A 6 -7.12 -24.57 -5.30
CA ARG A 6 -5.95 -24.99 -4.51
C ARG A 6 -6.30 -25.17 -3.03
N ARG A 7 -7.03 -24.22 -2.42
CA ARG A 7 -7.48 -24.32 -1.02
C ARG A 7 -8.37 -25.54 -0.79
N ILE A 8 -9.34 -25.77 -1.69
CA ILE A 8 -10.23 -26.94 -1.65
C ILE A 8 -9.43 -28.24 -1.66
N ARG A 9 -8.39 -28.34 -2.51
CA ARG A 9 -7.50 -29.52 -2.55
C ARG A 9 -6.66 -29.68 -1.29
N GLU A 10 -6.07 -28.59 -0.77
CA GLU A 10 -5.26 -28.61 0.45
C GLU A 10 -6.09 -29.05 1.68
N LEU A 11 -7.36 -28.65 1.73
CA LEU A 11 -8.31 -29.05 2.77
C LEU A 11 -9.00 -30.39 2.50
N LYS A 12 -8.68 -31.05 1.38
CA LYS A 12 -9.28 -32.32 0.93
C LYS A 12 -10.81 -32.27 0.83
N LEU A 13 -11.36 -31.13 0.46
CA LEU A 13 -12.79 -30.95 0.22
C LEU A 13 -13.14 -31.33 -1.22
N ASN A 14 -14.35 -31.84 -1.42
CA ASN A 14 -14.78 -32.41 -2.70
C ASN A 14 -15.56 -31.41 -3.59
N SER A 15 -15.91 -30.23 -3.07
CA SER A 15 -16.68 -29.23 -3.82
C SER A 15 -16.53 -27.83 -3.24
N PHE A 16 -16.91 -26.82 -4.03
CA PHE A 16 -17.02 -25.44 -3.56
C PHE A 16 -18.11 -25.30 -2.49
N ALA A 17 -19.24 -26.00 -2.62
CA ALA A 17 -20.30 -26.00 -1.62
C ALA A 17 -19.76 -26.47 -0.26
N ALA A 18 -19.06 -27.61 -0.22
CA ALA A 18 -18.41 -28.11 0.99
C ALA A 18 -17.39 -27.12 1.58
N TYR A 19 -16.74 -26.31 0.72
CA TYR A 19 -15.82 -25.27 1.19
C TYR A 19 -16.53 -24.05 1.80
N ILE A 20 -17.65 -23.62 1.22
CA ILE A 20 -18.49 -22.58 1.82
C ILE A 20 -19.06 -23.05 3.16
N ASP A 21 -19.60 -24.27 3.23
CA ASP A 21 -20.11 -24.86 4.47
C ASP A 21 -19.01 -24.95 5.53
N PHE A 22 -17.80 -25.37 5.13
CA PHE A 22 -16.64 -25.39 6.00
C PHE A 22 -16.30 -24.00 6.55
N LEU A 23 -16.24 -22.97 5.68
CA LEU A 23 -15.94 -21.58 6.08
C LEU A 23 -16.94 -21.02 7.10
N GLN A 24 -18.20 -21.41 7.02
CA GLN A 24 -19.25 -20.99 7.96
C GLN A 24 -19.19 -21.72 9.31
N SER A 25 -18.46 -22.84 9.39
CA SER A 25 -18.28 -23.59 10.64
C SER A 25 -17.31 -22.90 11.60
N ILE A 26 -17.33 -23.31 12.88
CA ILE A 26 -16.38 -22.82 13.90
C ILE A 26 -14.93 -23.15 13.50
N ALA A 27 -14.70 -24.32 12.90
CA ALA A 27 -13.38 -24.74 12.42
C ALA A 27 -12.90 -23.92 11.22
N GLY A 28 -13.81 -23.48 10.35
CA GLY A 28 -13.50 -22.68 9.15
C GLY A 28 -13.18 -21.21 9.43
N LYS A 29 -13.45 -20.69 10.63
CA LYS A 29 -13.09 -19.31 10.99
C LYS A 29 -11.60 -19.02 10.82
N ARG A 30 -10.73 -20.02 11.06
CA ARG A 30 -9.28 -19.90 10.83
C ARG A 30 -8.91 -19.92 9.36
N GLU A 31 -9.70 -20.60 8.53
CA GLU A 31 -9.50 -20.67 7.08
C GLU A 31 -9.99 -19.40 6.36
N PHE A 32 -10.89 -18.64 6.97
CA PHE A 32 -11.44 -17.43 6.37
C PHE A 32 -10.36 -16.42 5.94
N GLU A 33 -9.26 -16.31 6.69
CA GLU A 33 -8.13 -15.47 6.31
C GLU A 33 -7.45 -15.95 5.03
N GLN A 34 -7.25 -17.27 4.88
CA GLN A 34 -6.66 -17.87 3.68
C GLN A 34 -7.61 -17.77 2.48
N PHE A 35 -8.91 -17.89 2.71
CA PHE A 35 -9.94 -17.64 1.70
C PHE A 35 -9.85 -16.21 1.15
N VAL A 36 -9.74 -15.21 2.02
CA VAL A 36 -9.58 -13.80 1.63
C VAL A 36 -8.26 -13.61 0.86
N ASN A 37 -7.13 -14.08 1.38
CA ASN A 37 -5.82 -13.98 0.72
C ASN A 37 -5.80 -14.66 -0.66
N ALA A 38 -6.57 -15.72 -0.87
CA ALA A 38 -6.65 -16.40 -2.17
C ALA A 38 -7.42 -15.59 -3.24
N LEU A 39 -8.25 -14.62 -2.83
CA LEU A 39 -9.07 -13.79 -3.71
C LEU A 39 -8.43 -12.42 -4.04
N THR A 40 -7.46 -11.96 -3.26
CA THR A 40 -6.75 -10.69 -3.50
C THR A 40 -5.80 -10.80 -4.70
N THR A 41 -5.68 -9.76 -5.51
CA THR A 41 -4.70 -9.71 -6.62
C THR A 41 -3.54 -8.79 -6.26
N ASN A 42 -2.38 -9.39 -6.03
CA ASN A 42 -1.22 -8.75 -5.40
C ASN A 42 -0.09 -8.42 -6.40
N LEU A 43 -0.43 -7.93 -7.60
CA LEU A 43 0.59 -7.55 -8.58
C LEU A 43 1.21 -6.19 -8.21
N THR A 44 2.45 -6.20 -7.75
CA THR A 44 3.23 -5.01 -7.41
C THR A 44 4.70 -5.19 -7.81
N PHE A 45 5.41 -4.08 -7.95
CA PHE A 45 6.85 -4.04 -8.21
C PHE A 45 7.44 -2.70 -7.76
N PHE A 46 8.75 -2.68 -7.49
CA PHE A 46 9.45 -1.48 -7.05
C PHE A 46 9.32 -0.36 -8.08
N PHE A 47 9.12 0.86 -7.58
CA PHE A 47 8.98 2.08 -8.39
C PHE A 47 7.91 2.01 -9.49
N ARG A 48 6.84 1.22 -9.29
CA ARG A 48 5.69 1.21 -10.19
C ARG A 48 5.10 2.62 -10.33
N GLU A 49 4.86 3.07 -11.56
CA GLU A 49 4.49 4.47 -11.88
C GLU A 49 5.50 5.47 -11.33
N GLU A 50 6.75 5.35 -11.79
CA GLU A 50 7.93 6.05 -11.26
C GLU A 50 7.74 7.57 -11.08
N HIS A 51 6.95 8.21 -11.94
CA HIS A 51 6.64 9.64 -11.86
C HIS A 51 6.00 10.07 -10.53
N HIS A 52 5.28 9.19 -9.83
CA HIS A 52 4.73 9.50 -8.50
C HIS A 52 5.83 9.74 -7.47
N PHE A 53 6.93 9.00 -7.53
CA PHE A 53 8.04 9.16 -6.56
C PHE A 53 8.81 10.47 -6.79
N GLN A 54 8.89 10.93 -8.04
CA GLN A 54 9.44 12.25 -8.37
C GLN A 54 8.56 13.37 -7.79
N ILE A 55 7.23 13.24 -7.93
CA ILE A 55 6.25 14.18 -7.36
C ILE A 55 6.30 14.17 -5.83
N LEU A 56 6.36 12.98 -5.22
CA LEU A 56 6.52 12.81 -3.77
C LEU A 56 7.80 13.49 -3.29
N ALA A 57 8.95 13.20 -3.91
CA ALA A 57 10.23 13.78 -3.52
C ALA A 57 10.21 15.33 -3.60
N ALA A 58 9.64 15.89 -4.68
CA ALA A 58 9.47 17.33 -4.80
C ALA A 58 8.56 17.91 -3.71
N HIS A 59 7.45 17.24 -3.41
CA HIS A 59 6.54 17.65 -2.34
C HIS A 59 7.23 17.62 -0.97
N LEU A 60 7.90 16.53 -0.62
CA LEU A 60 8.57 16.37 0.67
C LEU A 60 9.68 17.40 0.88
N LYS A 61 10.43 17.78 -0.16
CA LYS A 61 11.42 18.87 -0.06
C LYS A 61 10.82 20.19 0.40
N THR A 62 9.55 20.49 0.07
CA THR A 62 8.85 21.69 0.57
C THR A 62 8.48 21.62 2.06
N LEU A 63 8.56 20.42 2.64
CA LEU A 63 8.27 20.11 4.04
C LEU A 63 9.53 19.88 4.88
N ALA A 64 10.72 19.95 4.27
CA ALA A 64 11.99 19.76 4.97
C ALA A 64 12.10 20.70 6.18
N GLY A 65 12.50 20.14 7.33
CA GLY A 65 12.61 20.89 8.59
C GLY A 65 11.30 21.24 9.30
N LYS A 66 10.12 20.91 8.73
CA LYS A 66 8.81 21.25 9.32
C LYS A 66 8.24 20.20 10.30
N GLY A 67 9.04 19.19 10.66
CA GLY A 67 8.66 18.16 11.65
C GLY A 67 8.63 16.75 11.09
N GLU A 68 7.83 15.88 11.71
CA GLU A 68 7.65 14.47 11.30
C GLU A 68 6.80 14.36 10.04
N ILE A 69 7.32 13.65 9.05
CA ILE A 69 6.63 13.30 7.80
C ILE A 69 5.88 12.00 8.00
N ASN A 70 4.57 12.01 7.80
CA ASN A 70 3.70 10.84 7.92
C ASN A 70 3.14 10.48 6.55
N ILE A 71 3.41 9.27 6.07
CA ILE A 71 2.92 8.76 4.77
C ILE A 71 2.13 7.48 4.99
N TRP A 72 1.05 7.29 4.25
CA TRP A 72 0.28 6.05 4.28
C TRP A 72 0.27 5.38 2.90
N CYS A 73 0.71 4.13 2.82
CA CYS A 73 0.48 3.23 1.70
C CYS A 73 -0.69 2.30 2.07
N ALA A 74 -1.86 2.55 1.47
CA ALA A 74 -3.14 2.01 1.88
C ALA A 74 -3.45 0.60 1.33
N ALA A 75 -2.67 0.15 0.33
CA ALA A 75 -2.73 -1.19 -0.27
C ALA A 75 -1.31 -1.66 -0.62
N SER A 76 -0.54 -2.01 0.41
CA SER A 76 0.91 -2.20 0.30
C SER A 76 1.37 -3.48 -0.41
N SER A 77 0.48 -4.47 -0.55
CA SER A 77 0.78 -5.77 -1.10
C SER A 77 2.04 -6.38 -0.47
N THR A 78 2.97 -6.93 -1.26
CA THR A 78 4.22 -7.53 -0.77
C THR A 78 5.30 -6.52 -0.33
N GLY A 79 4.98 -5.23 -0.24
CA GLY A 79 5.83 -4.20 0.37
C GLY A 79 6.71 -3.40 -0.61
N GLU A 80 6.71 -3.69 -1.90
CA GLU A 80 7.53 -2.96 -2.88
C GLU A 80 7.16 -1.47 -2.95
N GLU A 81 5.88 -1.12 -2.86
CA GLU A 81 5.44 0.29 -2.85
C GLU A 81 5.92 1.05 -1.60
N PRO A 82 5.67 0.59 -0.35
CA PRO A 82 6.16 1.32 0.82
C PRO A 82 7.69 1.40 0.90
N TYR A 83 8.44 0.41 0.40
CA TYR A 83 9.89 0.54 0.28
C TYR A 83 10.33 1.54 -0.78
N SER A 84 9.62 1.63 -1.91
CA SER A 84 9.88 2.67 -2.93
C SER A 84 9.60 4.07 -2.38
N ILE A 85 8.52 4.22 -1.60
CA ILE A 85 8.18 5.45 -0.87
C ILE A 85 9.30 5.79 0.13
N ALA A 86 9.76 4.82 0.92
CA ALA A 86 10.81 5.02 1.91
C ALA A 86 12.12 5.50 1.26
N ILE A 87 12.53 4.88 0.16
CA ILE A 87 13.73 5.30 -0.58
C ILE A 87 13.55 6.72 -1.11
N ALA A 88 12.45 7.02 -1.80
CA ALA A 88 12.19 8.35 -2.35
C ALA A 88 12.14 9.44 -1.27
N ALA A 89 11.54 9.15 -0.11
CA ALA A 89 11.49 10.07 1.01
C ALA A 89 12.87 10.31 1.63
N LEU A 90 13.65 9.24 1.82
CA LEU A 90 15.00 9.30 2.38
C LEU A 90 15.95 10.06 1.45
N GLU A 91 15.88 9.85 0.13
CA GLU A 91 16.67 10.62 -0.84
C GLU A 91 16.25 12.08 -0.91
N ALA A 92 14.97 12.39 -0.71
CA ALA A 92 14.46 13.76 -0.74
C ALA A 92 14.84 14.57 0.51
N LEU A 93 14.88 13.93 1.67
CA LEU A 93 14.96 14.60 2.98
C LEU A 93 16.26 14.34 3.75
N GLY A 94 17.05 13.34 3.34
CA GLY A 94 18.25 12.89 4.04
C GLY A 94 17.95 12.06 5.30
N SER A 95 19.00 11.44 5.84
CA SER A 95 18.92 10.48 6.95
C SER A 95 18.55 11.06 8.32
N GLY A 96 18.63 12.38 8.50
CA GLY A 96 18.27 13.05 9.76
C GLY A 96 16.77 13.34 9.91
N SER A 97 15.97 13.08 8.88
CA SER A 97 14.55 13.42 8.86
C SER A 97 13.68 12.34 9.51
N ARG A 98 12.70 12.75 10.32
CA ARG A 98 11.74 11.83 10.96
C ARG A 98 10.65 11.47 9.97
N ILE A 99 10.74 10.28 9.39
CA ILE A 99 9.79 9.76 8.40
C ILE A 99 9.11 8.53 8.97
N GLN A 100 7.79 8.50 8.92
CA GLN A 100 6.95 7.38 9.35
C GLN A 100 6.03 6.97 8.21
N ILE A 101 6.10 5.71 7.81
CA ILE A 101 5.28 5.13 6.74
C ILE A 101 4.39 4.06 7.36
N GLN A 102 3.09 4.27 7.28
CA GLN A 102 2.11 3.22 7.55
C GLN A 102 1.87 2.45 6.26
N ALA A 103 2.03 1.14 6.29
CA ALA A 103 1.74 0.25 5.18
C ALA A 103 0.61 -0.69 5.58
N THR A 104 -0.49 -0.66 4.86
CA THR A 104 -1.66 -1.49 5.17
C THR A 104 -2.10 -2.33 4.00
N ASP A 105 -2.60 -3.51 4.32
CA ASP A 105 -3.23 -4.39 3.34
C ASP A 105 -4.30 -5.26 4.03
N LEU A 106 -5.23 -5.79 3.23
CA LEU A 106 -6.19 -6.77 3.70
C LEU A 106 -5.54 -8.15 3.86
N ASP A 107 -4.60 -8.47 2.98
CA ASP A 107 -3.93 -9.77 2.89
C ASP A 107 -2.74 -9.84 3.86
N THR A 108 -2.85 -10.72 4.84
CA THR A 108 -1.84 -10.88 5.89
C THR A 108 -0.57 -11.57 5.41
N SER A 109 -0.68 -12.42 4.37
CA SER A 109 0.45 -13.16 3.83
C SER A 109 1.43 -12.23 3.12
N VAL A 110 0.91 -11.25 2.39
CA VAL A 110 1.75 -10.25 1.71
C VAL A 110 2.35 -9.23 2.68
N LEU A 111 1.62 -8.89 3.75
CA LEU A 111 2.17 -8.05 4.83
C LEU A 111 3.38 -8.69 5.49
N GLU A 112 3.38 -10.02 5.70
CA GLU A 112 4.56 -10.73 6.24
C GLU A 112 5.77 -10.67 5.30
N VAL A 113 5.56 -10.72 3.99
CA VAL A 113 6.64 -10.50 3.00
C VAL A 113 7.20 -9.09 3.15
N GLY A 114 6.31 -8.09 3.21
CA GLY A 114 6.70 -6.69 3.44
C GLY A 114 7.48 -6.49 4.73
N ARG A 115 7.04 -7.06 5.85
CA ARG A 115 7.74 -6.98 7.16
C ARG A 115 9.14 -7.57 7.11
N LYS A 116 9.31 -8.73 6.47
CA LYS A 116 10.63 -9.36 6.32
C LYS A 116 11.52 -8.53 5.40
N GLY A 117 10.94 -7.89 4.39
CA GLY A 117 11.64 -7.10 3.39
C GLY A 117 12.61 -7.92 2.55
N ILE A 118 12.35 -9.21 2.37
CA ILE A 118 13.21 -10.14 1.61
C ILE A 118 12.60 -10.37 0.23
N TYR A 119 13.38 -10.09 -0.82
CA TYR A 119 12.96 -10.13 -2.21
C TYR A 119 13.94 -10.89 -3.09
N SER A 120 13.44 -11.54 -4.14
CA SER A 120 14.27 -12.23 -5.12
C SER A 120 15.07 -11.27 -5.98
N ALA A 121 16.14 -11.76 -6.58
CA ALA A 121 16.96 -10.97 -7.52
C ALA A 121 16.15 -10.38 -8.69
N ASP A 122 15.12 -11.07 -9.18
CA ASP A 122 14.22 -10.57 -10.23
C ASP A 122 13.39 -9.36 -9.80
N LYS A 123 12.91 -9.34 -8.55
CA LYS A 123 12.20 -8.16 -8.03
C LYS A 123 13.16 -6.99 -7.84
N ILE A 124 14.36 -7.26 -7.35
CA ILE A 124 15.42 -6.27 -7.09
C ILE A 124 15.95 -5.66 -8.38
N SER A 125 16.00 -6.40 -9.48
CA SER A 125 16.46 -5.89 -10.78
C SER A 125 15.58 -4.78 -11.36
N ARG A 126 14.35 -4.62 -10.85
CA ARG A 126 13.42 -3.55 -11.23
C ARG A 126 13.68 -2.23 -10.51
N LEU A 127 14.55 -2.21 -9.50
CA LEU A 127 14.94 -0.98 -8.82
C LEU A 127 15.74 -0.08 -9.78
N PRO A 128 15.64 1.26 -9.64
CA PRO A 128 16.51 2.18 -10.35
C PRO A 128 17.99 1.89 -10.08
N ALA A 129 18.85 2.26 -11.03
CA ALA A 129 20.27 1.96 -10.99
C ALA A 129 20.93 2.42 -9.67
N GLY A 130 21.74 1.55 -9.08
CA GLY A 130 22.46 1.80 -7.83
C GLY A 130 21.61 1.78 -6.56
N HIS A 131 20.28 1.70 -6.63
CA HIS A 131 19.43 1.61 -5.43
C HIS A 131 19.62 0.30 -4.69
N ALA A 132 19.69 -0.83 -5.41
CA ALA A 132 19.88 -2.15 -4.81
C ALA A 132 21.10 -2.20 -3.88
N ALA A 133 22.27 -1.74 -4.36
CA ALA A 133 23.50 -1.72 -3.57
C ALA A 133 23.45 -0.79 -2.35
N ARG A 134 22.71 0.32 -2.45
CA ARG A 134 22.57 1.28 -1.35
C ARG A 134 21.61 0.81 -0.27
N TYR A 135 20.50 0.20 -0.66
CA TYR A 135 19.32 0.01 0.20
C TYR A 135 19.01 -1.44 0.57
N PHE A 136 19.68 -2.41 -0.06
CA PHE A 136 19.48 -3.83 0.21
C PHE A 136 20.80 -4.55 0.48
N ASP A 137 20.77 -5.52 1.38
CA ASP A 137 21.86 -6.45 1.64
C ASP A 137 21.59 -7.75 0.88
N LYS A 138 22.59 -8.23 0.13
CA LYS A 138 22.49 -9.53 -0.55
C LYS A 138 22.69 -10.65 0.46
N LEU A 139 21.74 -11.58 0.52
CA LEU A 139 21.74 -12.74 1.40
C LEU A 139 22.49 -13.93 0.76
N PRO A 140 22.93 -14.93 1.57
CA PRO A 140 23.65 -16.10 1.06
C PRO A 140 22.87 -16.94 0.05
N ASP A 141 21.55 -16.97 0.15
CA ASP A 141 20.64 -17.69 -0.75
C ASP A 141 20.37 -16.95 -2.08
N GLY A 142 21.01 -15.80 -2.28
CA GLY A 142 20.84 -14.95 -3.47
C GLY A 142 19.63 -14.01 -3.42
N ASN A 143 18.80 -14.08 -2.38
CA ASN A 143 17.78 -13.06 -2.12
C ASN A 143 18.42 -11.78 -1.58
N TYR A 144 17.62 -10.73 -1.46
CA TYR A 144 18.04 -9.43 -0.96
C TYR A 144 17.11 -8.99 0.15
N GLN A 145 17.66 -8.46 1.23
CA GLN A 145 16.88 -7.92 2.33
C GLN A 145 17.00 -6.40 2.38
N ALA A 146 15.86 -5.71 2.56
CA ALA A 146 15.85 -4.27 2.80
C ALA A 146 16.65 -3.95 4.08
N LYS A 147 17.57 -2.98 3.98
CA LYS A 147 18.38 -2.52 5.12
C LYS A 147 17.51 -2.02 6.26
N ALA A 148 18.00 -2.15 7.48
CA ALA A 148 17.28 -1.77 8.70
C ALA A 148 16.72 -0.33 8.63
N GLN A 149 17.52 0.62 8.12
CA GLN A 149 17.10 2.02 7.94
C GLN A 149 15.78 2.19 7.15
N LEU A 150 15.48 1.30 6.20
CA LEU A 150 14.21 1.35 5.46
C LEU A 150 13.10 0.64 6.23
N ARG A 151 13.41 -0.52 6.84
CA ARG A 151 12.43 -1.32 7.58
C ARG A 151 11.89 -0.58 8.80
N GLU A 152 12.75 0.16 9.48
CA GLU A 152 12.39 0.95 10.67
C GLU A 152 11.49 2.15 10.34
N MET A 153 11.47 2.62 9.09
CA MET A 153 10.56 3.68 8.64
C MET A 153 9.12 3.15 8.43
N ILE A 154 8.93 1.84 8.29
CA ILE A 154 7.67 1.25 7.79
C ILE A 154 7.01 0.38 8.87
N THR A 155 5.78 0.73 9.23
CA THR A 155 4.93 -0.09 10.08
C THR A 155 3.85 -0.78 9.24
N PHE A 156 3.92 -2.10 9.14
CA PHE A 156 2.92 -2.92 8.45
C PHE A 156 1.78 -3.33 9.39
N SER A 157 0.53 -3.08 8.98
CA SER A 157 -0.66 -3.50 9.74
C SER A 157 -1.80 -3.93 8.82
N ARG A 158 -2.69 -4.80 9.32
CA ARG A 158 -3.85 -5.24 8.55
C ARG A 158 -4.92 -4.15 8.58
N LEU A 159 -5.49 -3.83 7.42
CA LEU A 159 -6.65 -2.93 7.32
C LEU A 159 -7.50 -3.33 6.13
N ASN A 160 -8.81 -3.32 6.31
CA ASN A 160 -9.76 -3.42 5.22
C ASN A 160 -10.28 -2.03 4.85
N LEU A 161 -10.05 -1.59 3.61
CA LEU A 161 -10.44 -0.25 3.17
C LEU A 161 -11.96 -0.04 3.24
N VAL A 162 -12.76 -1.10 3.10
CA VAL A 162 -14.22 -0.97 3.13
C VAL A 162 -14.81 -0.96 4.54
N ASP A 163 -14.02 -1.24 5.59
CA ASP A 163 -14.53 -1.21 6.96
C ASP A 163 -15.07 0.16 7.32
N ALA A 164 -16.19 0.19 8.06
CA ALA A 164 -16.88 1.44 8.42
C ALA A 164 -15.97 2.41 9.20
N ASN A 165 -15.09 1.88 10.05
CA ASN A 165 -14.18 2.65 10.88
C ASN A 165 -12.75 2.14 10.74
N TRP A 166 -11.81 3.07 10.63
CA TRP A 166 -10.38 2.80 10.64
C TRP A 166 -9.77 3.23 11.98
N ALA A 167 -8.68 2.59 12.40
CA ALA A 167 -7.98 2.94 13.65
C ALA A 167 -7.05 4.16 13.49
N GLN A 168 -6.84 4.63 12.27
CA GLN A 168 -6.01 5.77 11.94
C GLN A 168 -6.56 7.04 12.60
N ARG A 169 -5.67 7.77 13.29
CA ARG A 169 -5.99 9.05 13.97
C ARG A 169 -5.05 10.19 13.55
N LYS A 170 -3.91 9.86 12.93
CA LYS A 170 -2.94 10.86 12.45
C LYS A 170 -3.36 11.37 11.08
N GLN A 171 -3.01 12.62 10.78
CA GLN A 171 -3.06 13.14 9.42
C GLN A 171 -1.76 12.86 8.67
N PHE A 172 -1.85 12.66 7.37
CA PHE A 172 -0.75 12.28 6.49
C PHE A 172 -0.37 13.42 5.55
N ASP A 173 0.94 13.54 5.29
CA ASP A 173 1.51 14.41 4.27
C ASP A 173 1.30 13.79 2.87
N ALA A 174 1.22 12.45 2.78
CA ALA A 174 0.85 11.75 1.57
C ALA A 174 0.09 10.45 1.86
N ILE A 175 -0.89 10.14 1.01
CA ILE A 175 -1.59 8.85 0.99
C ILE A 175 -1.40 8.24 -0.41
N PHE A 176 -0.97 6.99 -0.47
CA PHE A 176 -0.90 6.17 -1.67
C PHE A 176 -2.02 5.12 -1.59
N CYS A 177 -2.94 5.15 -2.55
CA CYS A 177 -4.03 4.18 -2.68
C CYS A 177 -4.15 3.79 -4.15
N ARG A 178 -3.18 3.00 -4.62
CA ARG A 178 -2.98 2.74 -6.05
C ARG A 178 -3.39 1.34 -6.44
N ASN A 179 -4.07 1.23 -7.58
CA ASN A 179 -4.44 -0.04 -8.22
C ASN A 179 -5.28 -0.98 -7.33
N VAL A 180 -6.07 -0.41 -6.42
CA VAL A 180 -6.94 -1.14 -5.49
C VAL A 180 -8.40 -0.70 -5.61
N MET A 181 -8.64 0.58 -5.89
CA MET A 181 -9.99 1.13 -6.02
C MET A 181 -10.71 0.55 -7.24
N ILE A 182 -9.96 0.07 -8.24
CA ILE A 182 -10.48 -0.66 -9.41
C ILE A 182 -11.31 -1.91 -9.07
N TYR A 183 -11.18 -2.46 -7.86
CA TYR A 183 -11.95 -3.63 -7.40
C TYR A 183 -13.26 -3.23 -6.68
N PHE A 184 -13.52 -1.92 -6.51
CA PHE A 184 -14.67 -1.40 -5.79
C PHE A 184 -15.65 -0.72 -6.75
N ASP A 185 -16.95 -0.83 -6.46
CA ASP A 185 -17.96 0.00 -7.12
C ASP A 185 -17.83 1.48 -6.74
N ARG A 186 -18.53 2.34 -7.47
CA ARG A 186 -18.43 3.79 -7.31
C ARG A 186 -18.81 4.28 -5.91
N ASP A 187 -19.82 3.68 -5.29
CA ASP A 187 -20.29 4.08 -3.96
C ASP A 187 -19.28 3.70 -2.88
N THR A 188 -18.68 2.51 -3.00
CA THR A 188 -17.60 2.04 -2.13
C THR A 188 -16.35 2.91 -2.32
N GLN A 189 -15.98 3.24 -3.56
CA GLN A 189 -14.88 4.16 -3.84
C GLN A 189 -15.11 5.52 -3.17
N LEU A 190 -16.31 6.09 -3.32
CA LEU A 190 -16.65 7.37 -2.70
C LEU A 190 -16.59 7.30 -1.17
N ALA A 191 -17.08 6.20 -0.56
CA ALA A 191 -17.02 6.00 0.88
C ALA A 191 -15.57 5.94 1.40
N VAL A 192 -14.66 5.28 0.67
CA VAL A 192 -13.22 5.26 0.99
C VAL A 192 -12.62 6.66 0.89
N LEU A 193 -12.90 7.40 -0.19
CA LEU A 193 -12.39 8.76 -0.40
C LEU A 193 -12.86 9.72 0.70
N LYS A 194 -14.13 9.63 1.10
CA LYS A 194 -14.69 10.41 2.23
C LYS A 194 -13.93 10.17 3.53
N LYS A 195 -13.45 8.95 3.77
CA LYS A 195 -12.63 8.61 4.94
C LYS A 195 -11.18 9.07 4.81
N PHE A 196 -10.60 9.10 3.61
CA PHE A 196 -9.27 9.67 3.39
C PHE A 196 -9.24 11.19 3.61
N HIS A 197 -10.29 11.89 3.21
CA HIS A 197 -10.35 13.36 3.26
C HIS A 197 -9.92 13.98 4.60
N PRO A 198 -10.49 13.61 5.78
CA PRO A 198 -10.05 14.18 7.05
C PRO A 198 -8.66 13.71 7.52
N LEU A 199 -8.14 12.61 6.93
CA LEU A 199 -6.84 12.06 7.25
C LEU A 199 -5.70 12.67 6.42
N LEU A 200 -6.01 13.46 5.40
CA LEU A 200 -4.98 14.16 4.63
C LEU A 200 -4.76 15.56 5.23
N LYS A 201 -3.49 15.97 5.37
CA LYS A 201 -3.17 17.35 5.77
C LYS A 201 -3.60 18.33 4.68
N ALA A 202 -3.77 19.61 5.04
CA ALA A 202 -4.16 20.67 4.10
C ALA A 202 -3.26 20.77 2.85
N HIS A 203 -1.96 20.53 3.01
CA HIS A 203 -0.97 20.50 1.92
C HIS A 203 -0.73 19.10 1.34
N GLY A 204 -1.38 18.06 1.88
CA GLY A 204 -1.07 16.68 1.59
C GLY A 204 -1.54 16.24 0.20
N LEU A 205 -0.94 15.15 -0.29
CA LEU A 205 -1.23 14.60 -1.61
C LEU A 205 -1.80 13.18 -1.54
N LEU A 206 -2.80 12.89 -2.36
CA LEU A 206 -3.34 11.56 -2.60
C LEU A 206 -2.85 11.05 -3.96
N PHE A 207 -2.13 9.93 -3.96
CA PHE A 207 -1.60 9.26 -5.15
C PHE A 207 -2.47 8.03 -5.46
N VAL A 208 -3.01 7.96 -6.67
CA VAL A 208 -3.78 6.80 -7.15
C VAL A 208 -3.23 6.29 -8.46
N GLY A 209 -3.61 5.07 -8.82
CA GLY A 209 -3.05 4.36 -9.97
C GLY A 209 -3.52 4.96 -11.29
N HIS A 210 -2.73 4.72 -12.33
CA HIS A 210 -2.94 5.15 -13.72
C HIS A 210 -4.35 4.97 -14.32
N SER A 211 -5.16 4.05 -13.78
CA SER A 211 -6.51 3.75 -14.28
C SER A 211 -7.63 4.26 -13.37
N GLU A 212 -7.27 4.95 -12.28
CA GLU A 212 -8.20 5.39 -11.24
C GLU A 212 -8.46 6.90 -11.38
N ASN A 213 -9.74 7.26 -11.51
CA ASN A 213 -10.16 8.65 -11.69
C ASN A 213 -11.41 8.93 -10.85
N PHE A 214 -11.37 10.02 -10.07
CA PHE A 214 -12.40 10.34 -9.07
C PHE A 214 -13.11 11.66 -9.31
N TYR A 215 -13.45 11.98 -10.56
CA TYR A 215 -14.29 13.17 -10.87
C TYR A 215 -15.58 13.24 -10.04
N PHE A 216 -16.14 12.09 -9.64
CA PHE A 216 -17.34 12.01 -8.81
C PHE A 216 -17.11 12.38 -7.33
N ALA A 217 -15.87 12.57 -6.89
CA ALA A 217 -15.49 12.98 -5.55
C ALA A 217 -14.85 14.39 -5.54
N ALA A 218 -15.21 15.23 -6.52
CA ALA A 218 -14.66 16.57 -6.69
C ALA A 218 -14.90 17.50 -5.48
N ASP A 219 -15.92 17.23 -4.66
CA ASP A 219 -16.16 17.96 -3.41
C ASP A 219 -15.10 17.69 -2.34
N TYR A 220 -14.32 16.61 -2.48
CA TYR A 220 -13.29 16.19 -1.53
C TYR A 220 -11.88 16.34 -2.09
N PHE A 221 -11.69 16.07 -3.39
CA PHE A 221 -10.36 16.04 -4.01
C PHE A 221 -10.35 16.72 -5.37
N THR A 222 -9.30 17.51 -5.62
CA THR A 222 -9.03 18.14 -6.92
C THR A 222 -7.83 17.47 -7.58
N LEU A 223 -7.94 17.15 -8.87
CA LEU A 223 -6.84 16.58 -9.63
C LEU A 223 -5.75 17.65 -9.84
N ARG A 224 -4.54 17.38 -9.35
CA ARG A 224 -3.35 18.21 -9.56
C ARG A 224 -2.59 17.82 -10.84
N GLY A 225 -2.69 16.56 -11.25
CA GLY A 225 -2.10 16.03 -12.48
C GLY A 225 -1.47 14.65 -12.27
N LYS A 226 -1.29 13.89 -13.36
CA LYS A 226 -0.71 12.52 -13.36
C LYS A 226 -1.21 11.67 -12.19
N THR A 227 -2.53 11.52 -12.06
CA THR A 227 -3.19 10.72 -11.01
C THR A 227 -2.81 11.09 -9.56
N VAL A 228 -2.39 12.34 -9.33
CA VAL A 228 -2.20 12.93 -8.00
C VAL A 228 -3.29 13.96 -7.73
N TYR A 229 -3.86 13.88 -6.54
CA TYR A 229 -4.93 14.75 -6.05
C TYR A 229 -4.49 15.51 -4.80
N GLU A 230 -5.09 16.67 -4.59
CA GLU A 230 -5.02 17.46 -3.36
C GLU A 230 -6.44 17.65 -2.80
N LEU A 231 -6.56 18.09 -1.55
CA LEU A 231 -7.87 18.41 -0.97
C LEU A 231 -8.58 19.48 -1.79
N ALA A 232 -9.89 19.31 -2.01
CA ALA A 232 -10.71 20.33 -2.62
C ALA A 232 -10.71 21.59 -1.75
N ARG A 233 -10.54 22.76 -2.38
CA ARG A 233 -10.69 24.03 -1.67
C ARG A 233 -12.15 24.18 -1.25
N ALA A 234 -12.39 24.63 -0.02
CA ALA A 234 -13.71 25.03 0.40
C ALA A 234 -14.26 26.04 -0.61
N ARG A 235 -15.44 25.77 -1.18
CA ARG A 235 -16.14 26.77 -2.00
C ARG A 235 -16.43 27.95 -1.08
N ALA A 236 -15.85 29.10 -1.41
CA ALA A 236 -16.14 30.38 -0.75
C ALA A 236 -17.59 30.80 -1.01
#